data_AF-Q92XN8-F1
#
_entry.id   AF-Q92XN8-F1
#
_cell.length_a   1.000
_cell.length_b   1.000
_cell.length_c   1.000
_cell.angle_alpha   90.00
_cell.angle_beta   90.00
_cell.angle_gamma   90.00
#
_symmetry.space_group_name_H-M   'P 1'
#
loop_
_entity.id
_entity.type
_entity.pdbx_description
1 polymer ?
#
loop_
_entity_poly.entity_id
_entity_poly.type
_entity_poly.pdbx_seq_one_letter_code
_entity_poly.pdbx_strand_id
1 'polypeptide(L)'
;MATSFQVSSDLLPSSGHTPTFSAAGLGTVLASSFDANLLANRSRFPFLTRGRTLLLVADFGGHHQKQHFDTYTFLILDLAKNQEWLAQQRRFRNAILPNRRRMSFKALNDGMRRQALVPFMQAAAGIEGYLAQFAISKAGEALFTGLAEDEVGAQLLKRWKPSVQERLLRVLHLSAFLLSGLSSPGQDVLWIIDEDDIAANVNLLTDLTQLFMRVMTSYFSHSLGHIRCSTTGIADDGSLVLEDLAAIADLTTGALGELGTGFVNEKVFPRKSLITPLPKQLTWKTSLLASWKATPGFPIRRHTTILELGSGAKNTRISTLGWRIYERNFAAAP
;
A
#
# COMPACT_ATOMS: atom_id res chain seq x y z
N MET A 1 -20.66 -17.41 -10.64
CA MET A 1 -19.49 -18.24 -11.04
C MET A 1 -18.25 -17.53 -10.56
N ALA A 2 -17.57 -18.05 -9.53
CA ALA A 2 -16.27 -17.51 -9.11
C ALA A 2 -15.23 -18.00 -10.12
N THR A 3 -14.73 -17.11 -10.97
CA THR A 3 -13.53 -17.38 -11.78
C THR A 3 -12.37 -17.62 -10.82
N SER A 4 -11.86 -18.85 -10.80
CA SER A 4 -10.67 -19.20 -10.02
C SER A 4 -9.53 -18.26 -10.37
N PHE A 5 -8.84 -17.75 -9.35
CA PHE A 5 -7.64 -16.94 -9.50
C PHE A 5 -6.50 -17.79 -10.09
N GLN A 6 -6.46 -17.94 -11.42
CA GLN A 6 -5.34 -18.60 -12.10
C GLN A 6 -4.21 -17.59 -12.31
N VAL A 7 -3.16 -17.74 -11.51
CA VAL A 7 -1.91 -16.99 -11.66
C VAL A 7 -1.14 -17.57 -12.83
N SER A 8 -1.03 -16.83 -13.94
CA SER A 8 -0.03 -17.16 -14.97
C SER A 8 1.36 -16.98 -14.35
N SER A 9 2.20 -18.01 -14.50
CA SER A 9 3.60 -17.99 -14.08
C SER A 9 4.54 -17.54 -15.20
N ASP A 10 3.99 -17.09 -16.32
CA ASP A 10 4.76 -16.66 -17.48
C ASP A 10 5.63 -15.46 -17.10
N LEU A 11 6.92 -15.55 -17.40
CA LEU A 11 7.82 -14.41 -17.31
C LEU A 11 7.68 -13.58 -18.57
N LEU A 12 7.70 -12.26 -18.40
CA LEU A 12 7.82 -11.37 -19.55
C LEU A 12 9.27 -11.38 -20.05
N PRO A 13 9.50 -11.25 -21.36
CA PRO A 13 10.85 -11.05 -21.88
C PRO A 13 11.49 -9.84 -21.18
N SER A 14 12.79 -9.95 -20.90
CA SER A 14 13.59 -8.88 -20.30
C SER A 14 13.42 -7.59 -21.11
N SER A 15 12.71 -6.61 -20.54
CA SER A 15 12.34 -5.40 -21.25
C SER A 15 13.47 -4.36 -21.32
N GLY A 16 14.63 -4.61 -20.69
CA GLY A 16 15.71 -3.61 -20.56
C GLY A 16 15.26 -2.32 -19.85
N HIS A 17 14.04 -2.29 -19.32
CA HIS A 17 13.40 -1.13 -18.76
C HIS A 17 14.05 -0.82 -17.40
N THR A 18 14.59 0.39 -17.28
CA THR A 18 15.06 0.88 -15.99
C THR A 18 13.89 1.53 -15.28
N PRO A 19 13.40 0.96 -14.16
CA PRO A 19 12.28 1.54 -13.44
C PRO A 19 12.65 2.92 -12.89
N THR A 20 11.88 3.92 -13.28
CA THR A 20 11.96 5.31 -12.81
C THR A 20 10.56 5.80 -12.50
N PHE A 21 10.37 6.45 -11.36
CA PHE A 21 9.07 7.02 -11.05
C PHE A 21 8.78 8.23 -11.94
N SER A 22 7.52 8.36 -12.35
CA SER A 22 7.08 9.53 -13.11
C SER A 22 7.38 10.82 -12.36
N ALA A 23 7.86 11.84 -13.07
CA ALA A 23 8.00 13.20 -12.55
C ALA A 23 6.72 14.04 -12.72
N ALA A 24 5.65 13.48 -13.29
CA ALA A 24 4.38 14.17 -13.50
C ALA A 24 3.45 14.07 -12.27
N GLY A 25 2.50 15.01 -12.13
CA GLY A 25 1.55 15.05 -11.02
C GLY A 25 2.25 15.03 -9.65
N LEU A 26 1.87 14.06 -8.79
CA LEU A 26 2.54 13.81 -7.51
C LEU A 26 4.03 13.46 -7.64
N GLY A 27 4.46 13.01 -8.81
CA GLY A 27 5.84 12.73 -9.15
C GLY A 27 6.78 13.91 -8.98
N THR A 28 6.30 15.12 -9.24
CA THR A 28 7.07 16.37 -9.07
C THR A 28 7.66 16.53 -7.68
N VAL A 29 7.02 15.93 -6.67
CA VAL A 29 7.41 16.04 -5.26
C VAL A 29 7.81 14.69 -4.64
N LEU A 30 7.35 13.57 -5.19
CA LEU A 30 7.64 12.23 -4.68
C LEU A 30 8.80 11.52 -5.38
N ALA A 31 9.01 11.72 -6.69
CA ALA A 31 9.87 10.87 -7.51
C ALA A 31 11.29 10.76 -6.95
N SER A 32 11.94 11.87 -6.61
CA SER A 32 13.33 11.86 -6.14
C SER A 32 13.56 10.99 -4.91
N SER A 33 12.61 10.96 -3.96
CA SER A 33 12.75 10.11 -2.75
C SER A 33 12.58 8.63 -3.08
N PHE A 34 11.63 8.31 -3.95
CA PHE A 34 11.36 6.95 -4.37
C PHE A 34 12.47 6.39 -5.28
N ASP A 35 12.95 7.19 -6.23
CA ASP A 35 14.09 6.83 -7.08
C ASP A 35 15.36 6.62 -6.24
N ALA A 36 15.65 7.51 -5.27
CA ALA A 36 16.78 7.31 -4.36
C ALA A 36 16.68 5.97 -3.60
N ASN A 37 15.47 5.59 -3.16
CA ASN A 37 15.24 4.30 -2.52
C ASN A 37 15.45 3.11 -3.48
N LEU A 38 14.98 3.22 -4.73
CA LEU A 38 15.19 2.22 -5.77
C LEU A 38 16.68 2.03 -6.07
N LEU A 39 17.41 3.13 -6.27
CA LEU A 39 18.83 3.14 -6.60
C LEU A 39 19.69 2.55 -5.47
N ALA A 40 19.32 2.80 -4.21
CA ALA A 40 20.02 2.21 -3.06
C ALA A 40 19.84 0.68 -2.95
N ASN A 41 18.88 0.10 -3.69
CA ASN A 41 18.48 -1.30 -3.56
C ASN A 41 18.36 -2.00 -4.93
N ARG A 42 19.22 -1.69 -5.91
CA ARG A 42 19.10 -2.21 -7.29
C ARG A 42 19.09 -3.73 -7.46
N SER A 43 19.43 -4.53 -6.45
CA SER A 43 19.47 -5.99 -6.55
C SER A 43 18.17 -6.72 -6.19
N ARG A 44 17.11 -6.02 -5.79
CA ARG A 44 15.82 -6.63 -5.38
C ARG A 44 14.68 -6.18 -6.31
N PHE A 45 13.48 -6.75 -6.20
CA PHE A 45 12.26 -6.18 -6.84
C PHE A 45 12.21 -4.66 -6.66
N PRO A 46 12.07 -3.80 -7.69
CA PRO A 46 11.62 -4.08 -9.06
C PRO A 46 12.70 -4.48 -10.10
N PHE A 47 13.95 -4.73 -9.74
CA PHE A 47 15.05 -4.84 -10.71
C PHE A 47 15.45 -6.27 -11.13
N LEU A 48 14.74 -7.29 -10.66
CA LEU A 48 14.93 -8.68 -11.09
C LEU A 48 14.01 -9.02 -12.28
N THR A 49 14.11 -10.26 -12.78
CA THR A 49 13.15 -10.83 -13.76
C THR A 49 11.70 -10.64 -13.29
N ARG A 50 10.79 -10.28 -14.21
CA ARG A 50 9.38 -10.01 -13.92
C ARG A 50 8.46 -11.10 -14.47
N GLY A 51 7.49 -11.48 -13.67
CA GLY A 51 6.29 -12.17 -14.08
C GLY A 51 5.32 -11.25 -14.81
N ARG A 52 4.37 -11.88 -15.51
CA ARG A 52 3.35 -11.20 -16.29
C ARG A 52 2.39 -10.32 -15.48
N THR A 53 2.10 -10.68 -14.24
CA THR A 53 1.09 -9.99 -13.43
C THR A 53 1.69 -9.34 -12.19
N LEU A 54 1.47 -8.03 -12.08
CA LEU A 54 1.72 -7.24 -10.90
C LEU A 54 0.44 -7.12 -10.08
N LEU A 55 0.50 -7.52 -8.81
CA LEU A 55 -0.59 -7.33 -7.87
C LEU A 55 -0.35 -6.04 -7.08
N LEU A 56 -1.35 -5.16 -7.09
CA LEU A 56 -1.46 -3.99 -6.23
C LEU A 56 -2.57 -4.25 -5.23
N VAL A 57 -2.25 -4.26 -3.94
CA VAL A 57 -3.25 -4.37 -2.87
C VAL A 57 -3.25 -3.09 -2.06
N ALA A 58 -4.41 -2.50 -1.80
CA ALA A 58 -4.50 -1.20 -1.15
C ALA A 58 -5.50 -1.20 0.01
N ASP A 59 -5.15 -0.49 1.07
CA ASP A 59 -6.04 -0.18 2.18
C ASP A 59 -5.85 1.26 2.66
N PHE A 60 -6.93 1.87 3.17
CA PHE A 60 -6.97 3.26 3.56
C PHE A 60 -7.62 3.46 4.93
N GLY A 61 -7.00 4.32 5.73
CA GLY A 61 -7.45 4.69 7.07
C GLY A 61 -7.44 6.19 7.27
N GLY A 62 -7.74 6.63 8.48
CA GLY A 62 -7.86 8.06 8.79
C GLY A 62 -9.29 8.51 9.04
N HIS A 63 -10.33 7.69 8.88
CA HIS A 63 -11.72 8.18 8.91
C HIS A 63 -12.19 8.71 10.27
N HIS A 64 -11.48 8.43 11.36
CA HIS A 64 -11.83 8.96 12.67
C HIS A 64 -11.40 10.43 12.81
N GLN A 65 -12.31 11.29 13.28
CA GLN A 65 -12.06 12.73 13.47
C GLN A 65 -10.84 13.04 14.37
N LYS A 66 -10.49 12.13 15.29
CA LYS A 66 -9.35 12.28 16.19
C LYS A 66 -7.99 11.97 15.55
N GLN A 67 -7.95 11.39 14.35
CA GLN A 67 -6.71 11.11 13.64
C GLN A 67 -6.25 12.34 12.87
N HIS A 68 -4.96 12.68 12.98
CA HIS A 68 -4.35 13.85 12.32
C HIS A 68 -4.02 13.62 10.84
N PHE A 69 -3.97 12.36 10.41
CA PHE A 69 -3.59 11.98 9.05
C PHE A 69 -4.63 11.04 8.43
N ASP A 70 -4.82 11.19 7.12
CA ASP A 70 -5.35 10.13 6.26
C ASP A 70 -4.19 9.23 5.85
N THR A 71 -4.36 7.92 5.97
CA THR A 71 -3.29 6.95 5.74
C THR A 71 -3.62 6.04 4.58
N TYR A 72 -2.67 5.87 3.67
CA TYR A 72 -2.81 5.05 2.48
C TYR A 72 -1.68 4.05 2.44
N THR A 73 -1.98 2.76 2.34
CA THR A 73 -0.97 1.73 2.16
C THR A 73 -1.22 1.00 0.85
N PHE A 74 -0.15 0.75 0.12
CA PHE A 74 -0.12 0.01 -1.12
C PHE A 74 0.94 -1.08 -1.00
N LEU A 75 0.55 -2.33 -1.15
CA LEU A 75 1.43 -3.47 -1.29
C LEU A 75 1.49 -3.88 -2.76
N ILE A 76 2.68 -3.76 -3.35
CA ILE A 76 2.94 -4.10 -4.75
C ILE A 76 3.85 -5.31 -4.80
N LEU A 77 3.44 -6.37 -5.49
CA LEU A 77 4.27 -7.54 -5.67
C LEU A 77 4.05 -8.21 -7.02
N ASP A 78 5.04 -8.98 -7.43
CA ASP A 78 4.96 -9.86 -8.58
C ASP A 78 4.50 -11.25 -8.12
N LEU A 79 3.33 -11.68 -8.58
CA LEU A 79 2.74 -12.95 -8.13
C LEU A 79 3.61 -14.16 -8.47
N ALA A 80 4.28 -14.15 -9.62
CA ALA A 80 5.13 -15.26 -10.04
C ALA A 80 6.39 -15.39 -9.16
N LYS A 81 6.82 -14.30 -8.51
CA LYS A 81 7.99 -14.28 -7.62
C LYS A 81 7.71 -14.63 -6.17
N ASN A 82 6.43 -14.71 -5.79
CA ASN A 82 6.03 -14.90 -4.40
C ASN A 82 5.53 -16.34 -4.08
N GLN A 83 5.98 -17.35 -4.83
CA GLN A 83 5.56 -18.75 -4.63
C GLN A 83 5.96 -19.32 -3.26
N GLU A 84 7.16 -18.98 -2.77
CA GLU A 84 7.60 -19.39 -1.43
C GLU A 84 6.72 -18.76 -0.35
N TRP A 85 6.40 -17.47 -0.49
CA TRP A 85 5.45 -16.81 0.40
C TRP A 85 4.06 -17.47 0.36
N LEU A 86 3.54 -17.83 -0.82
CA LEU A 86 2.27 -18.57 -0.94
C LEU A 86 2.30 -19.94 -0.24
N ALA A 87 3.43 -20.64 -0.25
CA ALA A 87 3.61 -21.86 0.51
C ALA A 87 3.61 -21.60 2.03
N GLN A 88 4.30 -20.54 2.47
CA GLN A 88 4.34 -20.13 3.88
C GLN A 88 2.98 -19.66 4.39
N GLN A 89 2.23 -18.87 3.61
CA GLN A 89 0.87 -18.43 3.93
C GLN A 89 -0.05 -19.63 4.15
N ARG A 90 -0.01 -20.64 3.27
CA ARG A 90 -0.81 -21.86 3.43
C ARG A 90 -0.45 -22.63 4.70
N ARG A 91 0.85 -22.78 5.00
CA ARG A 91 1.31 -23.41 6.25
C ARG A 91 0.82 -22.64 7.49
N PHE A 92 0.95 -21.31 7.47
CA PHE A 92 0.46 -20.43 8.54
C PHE A 92 -1.05 -20.60 8.75
N ARG A 93 -1.84 -20.57 7.66
CA ARG A 93 -3.30 -20.73 7.75
C ARG A 93 -3.71 -22.07 8.32
N ASN A 94 -3.06 -23.15 7.87
CA ASN A 94 -3.36 -24.49 8.36
C ASN A 94 -2.98 -24.69 9.84
N ALA A 95 -1.87 -24.08 10.28
CA ALA A 95 -1.35 -24.29 11.63
C ALA A 95 -1.94 -23.33 12.68
N ILE A 96 -2.23 -22.07 12.32
CA ILE A 96 -2.48 -20.99 13.30
C ILE A 96 -3.87 -20.37 13.15
N LEU A 97 -4.40 -20.27 11.92
CA LEU A 97 -5.73 -19.70 11.65
C LEU A 97 -6.64 -20.65 10.82
N PRO A 98 -6.91 -21.88 11.30
CA PRO A 98 -7.59 -22.90 10.51
C PRO A 98 -9.08 -22.60 10.24
N ASN A 99 -9.72 -21.75 11.05
CA ASN A 99 -11.14 -21.40 10.94
C ASN A 99 -11.43 -20.26 9.96
N ARG A 100 -10.51 -19.98 9.02
CA ARG A 100 -10.67 -18.94 7.99
C ARG A 100 -10.88 -17.52 8.54
N ARG A 101 -10.49 -17.26 9.78
CA ARG A 101 -10.55 -15.91 10.38
C ARG A 101 -9.68 -14.93 9.60
N ARG A 102 -10.27 -13.82 9.18
CA ARG A 102 -9.54 -12.71 8.53
C ARG A 102 -8.76 -11.91 9.57
N MET A 103 -7.55 -11.50 9.22
CA MET A 103 -6.73 -10.59 10.02
C MET A 103 -7.16 -9.15 9.71
N SER A 104 -7.32 -8.33 10.74
CA SER A 104 -7.49 -6.88 10.56
C SER A 104 -7.08 -6.13 11.82
N PHE A 105 -6.63 -4.89 11.67
CA PHE A 105 -6.12 -4.05 12.74
C PHE A 105 -7.14 -3.82 13.85
N LYS A 106 -8.42 -3.62 13.47
CA LYS A 106 -9.52 -3.43 14.43
C LYS A 106 -9.86 -4.72 15.19
N ALA A 107 -9.68 -5.89 14.56
CA ALA A 107 -10.04 -7.19 15.14
C ALA A 107 -8.92 -7.82 16.00
N LEU A 108 -7.73 -7.20 16.12
CA LEU A 108 -6.59 -7.77 16.86
C LEU A 108 -6.80 -7.93 18.38
N ASN A 109 -7.90 -7.44 18.95
CA ASN A 109 -8.24 -7.73 20.35
C ASN A 109 -8.79 -9.16 20.54
N ASP A 110 -9.12 -9.87 19.45
CA ASP A 110 -9.44 -11.29 19.47
C ASP A 110 -8.20 -12.13 19.84
N GLY A 111 -8.33 -13.03 20.81
CA GLY A 111 -7.19 -13.79 21.36
C GLY A 111 -6.43 -14.61 20.32
N MET A 112 -7.14 -15.25 19.38
CA MET A 112 -6.52 -16.05 18.32
C MET A 112 -5.78 -15.15 17.31
N ARG A 113 -6.39 -14.03 16.87
CA ARG A 113 -5.71 -13.06 16.00
C ARG A 113 -4.49 -12.43 16.66
N ARG A 114 -4.56 -12.17 17.97
CA ARG A 114 -3.44 -11.65 18.76
C ARG A 114 -2.25 -12.61 18.76
N GLN A 115 -2.50 -13.90 18.98
CA GLN A 115 -1.46 -14.95 18.90
C GLN A 115 -0.92 -15.10 17.48
N ALA A 116 -1.80 -14.97 16.47
CA ALA A 116 -1.43 -15.10 15.07
C ALA A 116 -0.62 -13.91 14.53
N LEU A 117 -0.68 -12.73 15.15
CA LEU A 117 -0.08 -11.50 14.60
C LEU A 117 1.43 -11.61 14.35
N VAL A 118 2.20 -12.18 15.29
CA VAL A 118 3.65 -12.31 15.10
C VAL A 118 3.98 -13.27 13.95
N PRO A 119 3.50 -14.54 13.95
CA PRO A 119 3.71 -15.44 12.82
C PRO A 119 3.19 -14.89 11.48
N PHE A 120 2.07 -14.17 11.52
CA PHE A 120 1.49 -13.53 10.34
C PHE A 120 2.45 -12.50 9.72
N MET A 121 2.98 -11.59 10.54
CA MET A 121 3.91 -10.59 10.06
C MET A 121 5.28 -11.18 9.71
N GLN A 122 5.69 -12.30 10.33
CA GLN A 122 6.87 -13.06 9.91
C GLN A 122 6.68 -13.65 8.51
N ALA A 123 5.52 -14.23 8.20
CA ALA A 123 5.22 -14.67 6.84
C ALA A 123 5.22 -13.48 5.87
N ALA A 124 4.58 -12.35 6.22
CA ALA A 124 4.58 -11.13 5.41
C ALA A 124 5.99 -10.57 5.13
N ALA A 125 6.95 -10.81 6.03
CA ALA A 125 8.34 -10.39 5.82
C ALA A 125 8.99 -11.06 4.60
N GLY A 126 8.58 -12.29 4.27
CA GLY A 126 9.09 -13.07 3.14
C GLY A 126 8.59 -12.61 1.76
N ILE A 127 7.66 -11.64 1.69
CA ILE A 127 7.12 -11.15 0.42
C ILE A 127 8.19 -10.40 -0.36
N GLU A 128 8.48 -10.83 -1.58
CA GLU A 128 9.24 -10.05 -2.55
C GLU A 128 8.33 -8.98 -3.17
N GLY A 129 8.29 -7.81 -2.53
CA GLY A 129 7.41 -6.72 -2.94
C GLY A 129 7.81 -5.37 -2.36
N TYR A 130 6.93 -4.40 -2.55
CA TYR A 130 7.07 -3.02 -2.14
C TYR A 130 5.83 -2.56 -1.39
N LEU A 131 5.98 -2.32 -0.09
CA LEU A 131 4.97 -1.75 0.79
C LEU A 131 5.20 -0.23 0.88
N ALA A 132 4.46 0.53 0.08
CA ALA A 132 4.45 1.98 0.10
C ALA A 132 3.36 2.49 1.04
N GLN A 133 3.68 3.44 1.90
CA GLN A 133 2.74 4.02 2.84
C GLN A 133 2.81 5.54 2.79
N PHE A 134 1.66 6.18 2.84
CA PHE A 134 1.51 7.63 2.84
C PHE A 134 0.67 8.04 4.04
N ALA A 135 1.12 9.02 4.80
CA ALA A 135 0.33 9.73 5.79
C ALA A 135 0.14 11.18 5.33
N ILE A 136 -1.08 11.56 4.97
CA ILE A 136 -1.42 12.88 4.44
C ILE A 136 -2.13 13.66 5.55
N SER A 137 -1.58 14.81 5.92
CA SER A 137 -2.13 15.66 6.99
C SER A 137 -3.52 16.16 6.62
N LYS A 138 -4.46 16.07 7.56
CA LYS A 138 -5.81 16.62 7.41
C LYS A 138 -5.92 18.12 7.67
N ALA A 139 -4.88 18.72 8.27
CA ALA A 139 -4.90 20.13 8.64
C ALA A 139 -4.69 21.06 7.44
N GLY A 140 -4.24 20.54 6.30
CA GLY A 140 -3.99 21.31 5.09
C GLY A 140 -5.17 21.34 4.11
N GLU A 141 -4.93 21.97 2.96
CA GLU A 141 -5.89 22.02 1.86
C GLU A 141 -6.03 20.65 1.18
N ALA A 142 -7.08 20.50 0.36
CA ALA A 142 -7.26 19.31 -0.47
C ALA A 142 -6.07 19.16 -1.43
N LEU A 143 -5.55 17.93 -1.57
CA LEU A 143 -4.47 17.65 -2.53
C LEU A 143 -4.97 17.74 -3.97
N PHE A 144 -6.27 17.48 -4.16
CA PHE A 144 -6.96 17.58 -5.43
C PHE A 144 -8.25 18.38 -5.23
N THR A 145 -8.42 19.47 -5.99
CA THR A 145 -9.59 20.35 -5.90
C THR A 145 -10.76 19.92 -6.79
N GLY A 146 -10.73 18.66 -7.25
CA GLY A 146 -11.92 17.97 -7.76
C GLY A 146 -12.45 18.48 -9.10
N LEU A 147 -11.70 18.27 -10.18
CA LEU A 147 -12.25 17.91 -11.48
C LEU A 147 -11.25 16.94 -12.10
N ALA A 148 -11.72 15.84 -12.70
CA ALA A 148 -10.84 15.09 -13.58
C ALA A 148 -10.40 16.01 -14.72
N GLU A 149 -9.22 15.73 -15.30
CA GLU A 149 -8.61 16.58 -16.33
C GLU A 149 -9.51 16.75 -17.58
N ASP A 150 -10.48 15.85 -17.77
CA ASP A 150 -11.44 15.87 -18.87
C ASP A 150 -12.91 15.71 -18.40
N GLU A 151 -13.84 16.03 -19.31
CA GLU A 151 -15.29 15.98 -19.06
C GLU A 151 -15.78 14.58 -18.66
N VAL A 152 -15.22 13.52 -19.28
CA VAL A 152 -15.66 12.15 -19.03
C VAL A 152 -15.26 11.71 -17.62
N GLY A 153 -14.02 12.00 -17.21
CA GLY A 153 -13.56 11.76 -15.86
C GLY A 153 -14.37 12.55 -14.84
N ALA A 154 -14.76 13.79 -15.15
CA ALA A 154 -15.61 14.59 -14.28
C ALA A 154 -17.01 13.96 -14.14
N GLN A 155 -17.57 13.40 -15.22
CA GLN A 155 -18.84 12.66 -15.18
C GLN A 155 -18.73 11.36 -14.38
N LEU A 156 -17.64 10.59 -14.55
CA LEU A 156 -17.38 9.39 -13.76
C LEU A 156 -17.24 9.72 -12.27
N LEU A 157 -16.49 10.77 -11.92
CA LEU A 157 -16.25 11.17 -10.53
C LEU A 157 -17.54 11.54 -9.78
N LYS A 158 -18.55 12.08 -10.49
CA LYS A 158 -19.87 12.41 -9.92
C LYS A 158 -20.64 11.18 -9.40
N ARG A 159 -20.22 9.95 -9.74
CA ARG A 159 -20.80 8.71 -9.18
C ARG A 159 -20.51 8.54 -7.70
N TRP A 160 -19.44 9.17 -7.20
CA TRP A 160 -19.10 9.19 -5.78
C TRP A 160 -19.61 10.47 -5.11
N LYS A 161 -19.99 10.35 -3.83
CA LYS A 161 -20.33 11.50 -2.99
C LYS A 161 -19.15 12.47 -2.91
N PRO A 162 -19.37 13.79 -2.83
CA PRO A 162 -18.30 14.78 -2.75
C PRO A 162 -17.25 14.48 -1.66
N SER A 163 -17.69 13.94 -0.52
CA SER A 163 -16.81 13.54 0.60
C SER A 163 -15.83 12.40 0.27
N VAL A 164 -16.06 11.65 -0.80
CA VAL A 164 -15.24 10.49 -1.23
C VAL A 164 -14.38 10.84 -2.44
N GLN A 165 -14.77 11.83 -3.25
CA GLN A 165 -14.09 12.17 -4.51
C GLN A 165 -12.62 12.52 -4.33
N GLU A 166 -12.29 13.35 -3.34
CA GLU A 166 -10.91 13.75 -3.08
C GLU A 166 -10.05 12.56 -2.63
N ARG A 167 -10.60 11.71 -1.75
CA ARG A 167 -9.96 10.45 -1.31
C ARG A 167 -9.71 9.52 -2.49
N LEU A 168 -10.71 9.36 -3.36
CA LEU A 168 -10.60 8.57 -4.58
C LEU A 168 -9.48 9.10 -5.48
N LEU A 169 -9.40 10.41 -5.72
CA LEU A 169 -8.31 11.01 -6.51
C LEU A 169 -6.94 10.74 -5.88
N ARG A 170 -6.80 10.87 -4.56
CA ARG A 170 -5.55 10.48 -3.86
C ARG A 170 -5.18 9.03 -4.13
N VAL A 171 -6.14 8.11 -4.01
CA VAL A 171 -5.93 6.68 -4.25
C VAL A 171 -5.49 6.43 -5.69
N LEU A 172 -6.16 7.04 -6.67
CA LEU A 172 -5.84 6.91 -8.09
C LEU A 172 -4.44 7.44 -8.43
N HIS A 173 -4.13 8.67 -8.00
CA HIS A 173 -2.86 9.33 -8.30
C HIS A 173 -1.67 8.67 -7.59
N LEU A 174 -1.84 8.23 -6.33
CA LEU A 174 -0.79 7.48 -5.62
C LEU A 174 -0.55 6.11 -6.26
N SER A 175 -1.62 5.40 -6.66
CA SER A 175 -1.50 4.11 -7.35
C SER A 175 -0.82 4.26 -8.70
N ALA A 176 -1.20 5.27 -9.49
CA ALA A 176 -0.61 5.55 -10.79
C ALA A 176 0.87 5.95 -10.66
N PHE A 177 1.20 6.81 -9.70
CA PHE A 177 2.58 7.15 -9.37
C PHE A 177 3.39 5.90 -9.02
N LEU A 178 2.91 5.06 -8.10
CA LEU A 178 3.64 3.88 -7.67
C LEU A 178 3.87 2.90 -8.82
N LEU A 179 2.83 2.62 -9.60
CA LEU A 179 2.91 1.69 -10.70
C LEU A 179 3.79 2.24 -11.84
N SER A 180 3.87 3.55 -12.05
CA SER A 180 4.77 4.13 -13.07
C SER A 180 6.24 3.74 -12.84
N GLY A 181 6.69 3.66 -11.59
CA GLY A 181 8.07 3.28 -11.25
C GLY A 181 8.26 1.81 -10.89
N LEU A 182 7.20 1.04 -10.63
CA LEU A 182 7.32 -0.35 -10.15
C LEU A 182 6.90 -1.40 -11.19
N SER A 183 6.14 -1.02 -12.21
CA SER A 183 5.70 -1.91 -13.29
C SER A 183 6.74 -2.02 -14.41
N SER A 184 6.45 -2.85 -15.41
CA SER A 184 7.25 -2.99 -16.63
C SER A 184 6.35 -2.95 -17.86
N PRO A 185 6.90 -2.62 -19.04
CA PRO A 185 6.13 -2.64 -20.29
C PRO A 185 5.42 -3.98 -20.50
N GLY A 186 4.14 -3.93 -20.86
CA GLY A 186 3.30 -5.10 -21.11
C GLY A 186 2.87 -5.90 -19.87
N GLN A 187 3.22 -5.46 -18.66
CA GLN A 187 2.81 -6.13 -17.43
C GLN A 187 1.33 -5.90 -17.16
N ASP A 188 0.61 -6.98 -16.86
CA ASP A 188 -0.79 -6.92 -16.42
C ASP A 188 -0.82 -6.42 -14.96
N VAL A 189 -1.81 -5.61 -14.60
CA VAL A 189 -2.06 -5.16 -13.22
C VAL A 189 -3.38 -5.69 -12.73
N LEU A 190 -3.33 -6.41 -11.61
CA LEU A 190 -4.51 -6.69 -10.79
C LEU A 190 -4.47 -5.79 -9.56
N TRP A 191 -5.49 -4.96 -9.41
CA TRP A 191 -5.64 -4.08 -8.27
C TRP A 191 -6.75 -4.59 -7.34
N ILE A 192 -6.37 -4.96 -6.13
CA ILE A 192 -7.27 -5.36 -5.06
C ILE A 192 -7.42 -4.20 -4.08
N ILE A 193 -8.67 -3.79 -3.86
CA ILE A 193 -9.06 -2.74 -2.91
C ILE A 193 -10.06 -3.35 -1.93
N ASP A 194 -10.09 -2.85 -0.70
CA ASP A 194 -11.14 -3.24 0.24
C ASP A 194 -12.53 -2.78 -0.23
N GLU A 195 -13.57 -3.44 0.25
CA GLU A 195 -14.96 -3.09 -0.07
C GLU A 195 -15.42 -1.91 0.82
N ASP A 196 -15.14 -0.69 0.36
CA ASP A 196 -15.52 0.56 1.02
C ASP A 196 -16.36 1.47 0.11
N ASP A 197 -16.61 2.73 0.51
CA ASP A 197 -17.35 3.70 -0.31
C ASP A 197 -16.74 3.97 -1.70
N ILE A 198 -15.45 3.64 -1.92
CA ILE A 198 -14.80 3.76 -3.24
C ILE A 198 -15.24 2.58 -4.12
N ALA A 199 -15.28 1.36 -3.59
CA ALA A 199 -15.55 0.13 -4.33
C ALA A 199 -16.81 -0.62 -3.88
N ALA A 200 -17.85 0.11 -3.44
CA ALA A 200 -19.02 -0.46 -2.76
C ALA A 200 -19.90 -1.39 -3.62
N ASN A 201 -19.68 -1.43 -4.93
CA ASN A 201 -20.37 -2.35 -5.85
C ASN A 201 -19.62 -2.46 -7.18
N VAL A 202 -20.01 -3.45 -7.99
CA VAL A 202 -19.38 -3.76 -9.29
C VAL A 202 -19.43 -2.58 -10.28
N ASN A 203 -20.47 -1.74 -10.25
CA ASN A 203 -20.54 -0.58 -11.13
C ASN A 203 -19.49 0.46 -10.75
N LEU A 204 -19.38 0.79 -9.46
CA LEU A 204 -18.33 1.69 -8.97
C LEU A 204 -16.93 1.13 -9.21
N LEU A 205 -16.75 -0.18 -9.11
CA LEU A 205 -15.47 -0.83 -9.42
C LEU A 205 -15.10 -0.73 -10.91
N THR A 206 -16.11 -0.81 -11.79
CA THR A 206 -15.94 -0.61 -13.24
C THR A 206 -15.55 0.83 -13.55
N ASP A 207 -16.26 1.79 -12.94
CA ASP A 207 -15.97 3.22 -13.09
C ASP A 207 -14.60 3.59 -12.48
N LEU A 208 -14.23 2.96 -11.37
CA LEU A 208 -12.91 3.09 -10.74
C LEU A 208 -11.81 2.66 -11.71
N THR A 209 -11.99 1.52 -12.38
CA THR A 209 -11.03 1.03 -13.37
C THR A 209 -10.88 2.01 -14.53
N GLN A 210 -11.99 2.59 -15.01
CA GLN A 210 -11.95 3.60 -16.08
C GLN A 210 -11.26 4.89 -15.67
N LEU A 211 -11.58 5.42 -14.49
CA LEU A 211 -10.91 6.58 -13.92
C LEU A 211 -9.41 6.33 -13.73
N PHE A 212 -9.06 5.13 -13.27
CA PHE A 212 -7.67 4.76 -13.08
C PHE A 212 -6.88 4.73 -14.38
N MET A 213 -7.42 4.11 -15.43
CA MET A 213 -6.79 4.14 -16.76
C MET A 213 -6.57 5.56 -17.26
N ARG A 214 -7.50 6.49 -16.99
CA ARG A 214 -7.35 7.91 -17.34
C ARG A 214 -6.25 8.59 -16.54
N VAL A 215 -6.21 8.43 -15.22
CA VAL A 215 -5.16 9.04 -14.39
C VAL A 215 -3.78 8.50 -14.78
N MET A 216 -3.69 7.23 -15.16
CA MET A 216 -2.43 6.60 -15.55
C MET A 216 -1.80 7.20 -16.81
N THR A 217 -2.57 7.72 -17.77
CA THR A 217 -1.98 8.27 -19.01
C THR A 217 -1.03 9.44 -18.72
N SER A 218 -1.29 10.19 -17.65
CA SER A 218 -0.45 11.32 -17.23
C SER A 218 0.81 10.90 -16.46
N TYR A 219 0.93 9.64 -16.03
CA TYR A 219 2.08 9.14 -15.25
C TYR A 219 3.01 8.23 -16.04
N PHE A 220 2.51 7.42 -16.98
CA PHE A 220 3.25 6.28 -17.50
C PHE A 220 4.06 6.64 -18.76
N SER A 221 5.34 6.23 -18.78
CA SER A 221 6.19 6.27 -19.97
C SER A 221 6.11 5.00 -20.83
N HIS A 222 5.34 4.00 -20.39
CA HIS A 222 5.19 2.70 -21.04
C HIS A 222 3.75 2.21 -20.95
N SER A 223 3.37 1.33 -21.87
CA SER A 223 2.07 0.69 -21.85
C SER A 223 2.08 -0.53 -20.92
N LEU A 224 1.05 -0.65 -20.10
CA LEU A 224 0.72 -1.89 -19.40
C LEU A 224 -0.03 -2.85 -20.31
N GLY A 225 -0.17 -4.10 -19.85
CA GLY A 225 -1.11 -5.06 -20.41
C GLY A 225 -2.55 -4.79 -19.94
N HIS A 226 -3.23 -5.81 -19.45
CA HIS A 226 -4.56 -5.70 -18.86
C HIS A 226 -4.52 -5.08 -17.48
N ILE A 227 -5.45 -4.17 -17.21
CA ILE A 227 -5.69 -3.63 -15.87
C ILE A 227 -7.06 -4.12 -15.41
N ARG A 228 -7.11 -4.70 -14.21
CA ARG A 228 -8.34 -5.18 -13.58
C ARG A 228 -8.38 -4.67 -12.14
N CYS A 229 -9.50 -4.10 -11.73
CA CYS A 229 -9.76 -3.81 -10.32
C CYS A 229 -10.74 -4.84 -9.75
N SER A 230 -10.53 -5.26 -8.51
CA SER A 230 -11.44 -6.14 -7.79
C SER A 230 -11.40 -5.89 -6.28
N THR A 231 -12.35 -6.48 -5.56
CA THR A 231 -12.32 -6.55 -4.10
C THR A 231 -11.96 -7.95 -3.66
N THR A 232 -11.50 -8.11 -2.41
CA THR A 232 -11.21 -9.44 -1.87
C THR A 232 -12.47 -10.33 -1.86
N GLY A 233 -13.64 -9.76 -1.60
CA GLY A 233 -14.92 -10.48 -1.63
C GLY A 233 -15.31 -11.05 -2.99
N ILE A 234 -14.84 -10.45 -4.09
CA ILE A 234 -15.13 -10.91 -5.46
C ILE A 234 -14.03 -11.83 -6.00
N ALA A 235 -12.75 -11.49 -5.76
CA ALA A 235 -11.63 -12.15 -6.40
C ALA A 235 -11.02 -13.32 -5.60
N ASP A 236 -11.23 -13.39 -4.28
CA ASP A 236 -10.64 -14.46 -3.48
C ASP A 236 -11.29 -15.81 -3.79
N ASP A 237 -10.47 -16.82 -4.04
CA ASP A 237 -10.91 -18.18 -4.38
C ASP A 237 -11.19 -19.04 -3.14
N GLY A 238 -11.12 -18.45 -1.96
CA GLY A 238 -11.27 -19.09 -0.67
C GLY A 238 -9.97 -19.54 -0.02
N SER A 239 -8.83 -19.42 -0.71
CA SER A 239 -7.49 -19.60 -0.13
C SER A 239 -7.12 -18.51 0.87
N LEU A 240 -7.87 -17.39 0.87
CA LEU A 240 -7.63 -16.18 1.64
C LEU A 240 -6.34 -15.45 1.25
N VAL A 241 -5.65 -15.84 0.17
CA VAL A 241 -4.39 -15.19 -0.24
C VAL A 241 -4.59 -13.69 -0.46
N LEU A 242 -5.66 -13.28 -1.13
CA LEU A 242 -5.92 -11.85 -1.37
C LEU A 242 -6.38 -11.17 -0.08
N GLU A 243 -7.21 -11.85 0.71
CA GLU A 243 -7.64 -11.40 2.03
C GLU A 243 -6.45 -11.13 2.96
N ASP A 244 -5.44 -12.01 3.01
CA ASP A 244 -4.27 -11.76 3.84
C ASP A 244 -3.13 -10.93 3.26
N LEU A 245 -3.11 -10.68 1.95
CA LEU A 245 -2.37 -9.52 1.42
C LEU A 245 -3.04 -8.20 1.79
N ALA A 246 -4.38 -8.12 1.71
CA ALA A 246 -5.14 -6.94 2.10
C ALA A 246 -5.00 -6.66 3.61
N ALA A 247 -4.99 -7.70 4.43
CA ALA A 247 -4.75 -7.57 5.87
C ALA A 247 -3.38 -6.95 6.20
N ILE A 248 -2.33 -7.22 5.41
CA ILE A 248 -1.01 -6.57 5.62
C ILE A 248 -1.12 -5.06 5.40
N ALA A 249 -1.85 -4.65 4.34
CA ALA A 249 -2.12 -3.24 4.09
C ALA A 249 -2.92 -2.63 5.25
N ASP A 250 -4.04 -3.22 5.67
CA ASP A 250 -4.87 -2.74 6.79
C ASP A 250 -4.12 -2.65 8.12
N LEU A 251 -3.37 -3.69 8.49
CA LEU A 251 -2.57 -3.69 9.72
C LEU A 251 -1.58 -2.52 9.73
N THR A 252 -0.86 -2.32 8.63
CA THR A 252 0.17 -1.29 8.56
C THR A 252 -0.40 0.12 8.35
N THR A 253 -1.55 0.26 7.70
CA THR A 253 -2.36 1.49 7.63
C THR A 253 -2.83 1.91 9.02
N GLY A 254 -3.48 1.00 9.75
CA GLY A 254 -3.98 1.25 11.10
C GLY A 254 -2.87 1.66 12.07
N ALA A 255 -1.74 0.94 12.03
CA ALA A 255 -0.57 1.28 12.84
C ALA A 255 0.02 2.65 12.47
N LEU A 256 0.10 2.98 11.19
CA LEU A 256 0.62 4.29 10.74
C LEU A 256 -0.27 5.44 11.22
N GLY A 257 -1.60 5.27 11.17
CA GLY A 257 -2.55 6.29 11.62
C GLY A 257 -2.44 6.55 13.13
N GLU A 258 -2.27 5.50 13.91
CA GLU A 258 -2.04 5.60 15.36
C GLU A 258 -0.67 6.23 15.67
N LEU A 259 0.40 5.80 14.99
CA LEU A 259 1.75 6.37 15.15
C LEU A 259 1.79 7.86 14.82
N GLY A 260 1.25 8.26 13.66
CA GLY A 260 1.20 9.66 13.26
C GLY A 260 0.45 10.51 14.28
N THR A 261 -0.67 10.01 14.80
CA THR A 261 -1.45 10.69 15.83
C THR A 261 -0.66 10.80 17.15
N GLY A 262 0.01 9.74 17.58
CA GLY A 262 0.85 9.74 18.78
C GLY A 262 1.99 10.75 18.69
N PHE A 263 2.70 10.79 17.55
CA PHE A 263 3.80 11.75 17.33
C PHE A 263 3.34 13.20 17.42
N VAL A 264 2.17 13.53 16.84
CA VAL A 264 1.60 14.88 16.91
C VAL A 264 1.19 15.24 18.33
N ASN A 265 0.46 14.34 19.01
CA ASN A 265 -0.02 14.60 20.37
C ASN A 265 1.12 14.79 21.38
N GLU A 266 2.21 14.04 21.23
CA GLU A 266 3.40 14.15 22.08
C GLU A 266 4.39 15.24 21.60
N LYS A 267 4.11 15.92 20.48
CA LYS A 267 4.98 16.95 19.87
C LYS A 267 6.40 16.46 19.56
N VAL A 268 6.54 15.18 19.24
CA VAL A 268 7.82 14.51 18.96
C VAL A 268 7.86 13.98 17.53
N PHE A 269 7.39 14.77 16.56
CA PHE A 269 7.40 14.32 15.17
C PHE A 269 8.83 14.09 14.65
N PRO A 270 9.10 12.99 13.91
CA PRO A 270 10.44 12.70 13.42
C PRO A 270 11.06 13.82 12.59
N ARG A 271 12.36 14.07 12.81
CA ARG A 271 13.13 15.09 12.09
C ARG A 271 14.28 14.44 11.33
N LYS A 272 14.68 15.04 10.21
CA LYS A 272 15.80 14.56 9.39
C LYS A 272 17.05 14.40 10.24
N SER A 273 17.72 13.26 10.10
CA SER A 273 18.96 12.91 10.82
C SER A 273 18.84 12.77 12.34
N LEU A 274 17.63 12.76 12.91
CA LEU A 274 17.41 12.50 14.33
C LEU A 274 16.66 11.18 14.52
N ILE A 275 17.08 10.40 15.51
CA ILE A 275 16.34 9.23 15.97
C ILE A 275 15.27 9.72 16.94
N THR A 276 14.03 9.44 16.62
CA THR A 276 12.87 9.79 17.44
C THR A 276 12.30 8.52 18.05
N PRO A 277 12.18 8.43 19.39
CA PRO A 277 11.56 7.27 20.02
C PRO A 277 10.09 7.18 19.64
N LEU A 278 9.53 5.96 19.71
CA LEU A 278 8.09 5.79 19.52
C LEU A 278 7.31 6.54 20.62
N PRO A 279 6.10 7.06 20.30
CA PRO A 279 5.20 7.65 21.29
C PRO A 279 4.94 6.69 22.46
N LYS A 280 4.77 7.24 23.67
CA LYS A 280 4.60 6.45 24.90
C LYS A 280 3.26 5.73 24.95
N GLN A 281 2.21 6.31 24.38
CA GLN A 281 0.83 5.82 24.51
C GLN A 281 0.34 4.96 23.33
N LEU A 282 1.24 4.22 22.69
CA LEU A 282 0.85 3.30 21.61
C LEU A 282 0.23 2.01 22.17
N THR A 283 -0.74 1.50 21.43
CA THR A 283 -1.26 0.16 21.61
C THR A 283 -0.17 -0.88 21.32
N TRP A 284 -0.27 -2.03 21.99
CA TRP A 284 0.69 -3.12 21.83
C TRP A 284 0.84 -3.59 20.37
N LYS A 285 -0.25 -3.58 19.60
CA LYS A 285 -0.27 -3.98 18.18
C LYS A 285 0.52 -3.00 17.32
N THR A 286 0.39 -1.70 17.59
CA THR A 286 1.09 -0.65 16.85
C THR A 286 2.59 -0.66 17.17
N SER A 287 2.96 -0.85 18.44
CA SER A 287 4.37 -1.03 18.83
C SER A 287 5.01 -2.26 18.17
N LEU A 288 4.28 -3.37 18.09
CA LEU A 288 4.73 -4.59 17.41
C LEU A 288 4.91 -4.37 15.91
N LEU A 289 3.93 -3.74 15.25
CA LEU A 289 4.01 -3.45 13.81
C LEU A 289 5.10 -2.44 13.49
N ALA A 290 5.34 -1.44 14.34
CA ALA A 290 6.48 -0.52 14.22
C ALA A 290 7.82 -1.26 14.32
N SER A 291 7.93 -2.23 15.24
CA SER A 291 9.12 -3.07 15.39
C SER A 291 9.34 -3.96 14.16
N TRP A 292 8.27 -4.59 13.64
CA TRP A 292 8.33 -5.32 12.38
C TRP A 292 8.86 -4.43 11.26
N LYS A 293 8.26 -3.23 11.07
CA LYS A 293 8.68 -2.23 10.07
C LYS A 293 10.14 -1.82 10.17
N ALA A 294 10.67 -1.73 11.39
CA ALA A 294 12.04 -1.32 11.65
C ALA A 294 13.07 -2.45 11.48
N THR A 295 12.63 -3.71 11.41
CA THR A 295 13.52 -4.86 11.27
C THR A 295 14.17 -4.88 9.88
N PRO A 296 15.50 -4.81 9.75
CA PRO A 296 16.16 -4.83 8.44
C PRO A 296 16.15 -6.23 7.81
N GLY A 297 16.61 -6.33 6.57
CA GLY A 297 16.91 -7.61 5.93
C GLY A 297 15.75 -8.32 5.26
N PHE A 298 14.50 -7.95 5.53
CA PHE A 298 13.34 -8.55 4.86
C PHE A 298 13.35 -8.32 3.34
N PRO A 299 12.92 -9.31 2.54
CA PRO A 299 12.64 -9.14 1.11
C PRO A 299 11.67 -8.00 0.81
N ILE A 300 10.62 -7.84 1.64
CA ILE A 300 9.63 -6.78 1.46
C ILE A 300 10.25 -5.41 1.71
N ARG A 301 10.25 -4.57 0.68
CA ARG A 301 10.67 -3.18 0.80
C ARG A 301 9.58 -2.38 1.46
N ARG A 302 9.97 -1.43 2.32
CA ARG A 302 9.02 -0.58 3.03
C ARG A 302 9.44 0.87 2.84
N HIS A 303 8.51 1.68 2.36
CA HIS A 303 8.69 3.11 2.17
C HIS A 303 7.54 3.83 2.87
N THR A 304 7.85 4.74 3.79
CA THR A 304 6.82 5.54 4.47
C THR A 304 7.07 7.01 4.19
N THR A 305 6.07 7.67 3.62
CA THR A 305 6.11 9.09 3.27
C THR A 305 5.03 9.84 4.03
N ILE A 306 5.35 11.04 4.47
CA ILE A 306 4.44 11.95 5.14
C ILE A 306 4.31 13.19 4.28
N LEU A 307 3.06 13.59 4.01
CA LEU A 307 2.70 14.78 3.27
C LEU A 307 1.98 15.73 4.22
N GLU A 308 2.66 16.80 4.61
CA GLU A 308 2.07 17.91 5.34
C GLU A 308 1.63 18.95 4.30
N LEU A 309 0.33 18.97 3.99
CA LEU A 309 -0.23 19.88 3.00
C LEU A 309 -0.27 21.31 3.58
N GLY A 310 0.31 22.27 2.87
CA GLY A 310 0.21 23.69 3.20
C GLY A 310 -0.83 24.41 2.33
N SER A 311 -0.97 25.73 2.49
CA SER A 311 -1.85 26.60 1.69
C SER A 311 -1.31 26.83 0.26
N GLY A 312 -1.12 25.75 -0.49
CA GLY A 312 -0.59 25.71 -1.85
C GLY A 312 0.57 24.72 -2.02
N ALA A 313 0.82 24.30 -3.28
CA ALA A 313 1.81 23.28 -3.61
C ALA A 313 3.24 23.57 -3.13
N LYS A 314 3.64 24.86 -3.05
CA LYS A 314 4.95 25.30 -2.53
C LYS A 314 5.11 25.13 -1.02
N ASN A 315 4.00 25.01 -0.29
CA ASN A 315 3.97 24.85 1.16
C ASN A 315 3.75 23.39 1.57
N THR A 316 3.63 22.47 0.60
CA THR A 316 3.55 21.04 0.86
C THR A 316 4.93 20.53 1.25
N ARG A 317 5.04 20.01 2.47
CA ARG A 317 6.26 19.40 2.97
C ARG A 317 6.16 17.89 2.88
N ILE A 318 7.15 17.29 2.22
CA ILE A 318 7.26 15.84 2.06
C ILE A 318 8.44 15.34 2.87
N SER A 319 8.20 14.32 3.69
CA SER A 319 9.23 13.67 4.50
C SER A 319 9.13 12.16 4.35
N THR A 320 10.25 11.50 4.08
CA THR A 320 10.35 10.04 4.13
C THR A 320 10.87 9.60 5.48
N LEU A 321 10.14 8.70 6.15
CA LEU A 321 10.53 8.15 7.44
C LEU A 321 11.47 6.95 7.27
N GLY A 322 12.62 7.02 7.92
CA GLY A 322 13.50 5.88 8.12
C GLY A 322 13.16 5.15 9.42
N TRP A 323 12.98 3.84 9.35
CA TRP A 323 12.73 2.99 10.52
C TRP A 323 14.04 2.37 11.02
N ARG A 324 14.24 2.37 12.35
CA ARG A 324 15.43 1.82 13.01
C ARG A 324 15.02 1.12 14.31
N ILE A 325 15.62 -0.03 14.58
CA ILE A 325 15.57 -0.69 15.88
C ILE A 325 16.82 -0.28 16.65
N TYR A 326 16.64 0.21 17.87
CA TYR A 326 17.75 0.56 18.76
C TYR A 326 18.10 -0.60 19.70
N GLU A 327 17.13 -1.42 20.14
CA GLU A 327 17.35 -2.62 20.98
C GLU A 327 16.28 -3.70 20.72
N ARG A 328 16.71 -4.98 20.73
CA ARG A 328 15.97 -6.25 20.43
C ARG A 328 15.58 -6.50 18.97
N ASN A 329 16.03 -7.64 18.42
CA ASN A 329 15.48 -8.21 17.18
C ASN A 329 13.96 -8.39 17.33
N PHE A 330 13.20 -8.12 16.27
CA PHE A 330 11.78 -8.51 16.22
C PHE A 330 11.70 -9.99 16.60
N ALA A 331 10.93 -10.26 17.66
CA ALA A 331 10.96 -11.54 18.36
C ALA A 331 10.96 -12.70 17.37
N ALA A 332 12.01 -13.52 17.40
CA ALA A 332 11.83 -14.94 17.14
C ALA A 332 10.75 -15.36 18.15
N ALA A 333 9.66 -15.94 17.67
CA ALA A 333 8.61 -16.42 18.57
C ALA A 333 9.25 -17.29 19.68
N PRO A 334 8.70 -17.32 20.90
CA PRO A 334 9.10 -18.35 21.86
C PRO A 334 8.98 -19.75 21.25
#